data_AF-A0A1V4DCZ4-F1
#
_entry.id   AF-A0A1V4DCZ4-F1
#
_cell.length_a   1.000
_cell.length_b   1.000
_cell.length_c   1.000
_cell.angle_alpha   90.00
_cell.angle_beta   90.00
_cell.angle_gamma   90.00
#
_symmetry.space_group_name_H-M   'P 1'
#
loop_
_entity.id
_entity.type
_entity.pdbx_description
1 polymer ?
#
loop_
_entity_poly.entity_id
_entity_poly.type
_entity_poly.pdbx_seq_one_letter_code
_entity_poly.pdbx_strand_id
1 'polypeptide(L)'
;MMKPRPATGRLLFPLAALAVILADQLSKAMALAAWSGTVGPQARFGPFCALLVRNTGVAFGLGQSRPALIVVITLAGAVATLGAAGVGLRVRGRGAALGLGLIAGGATGNGADRMIRSPGPLRGAVIDWITLDARGPVFNLADVALLTGTLLTAALLLRRTSRAAERDVALPAPGAGAPDTSAPGTAPDPVALSLPPCAPRPDRRPDPPPPPSREPSPSARPRSAPSPSAPSRSAPSPSPGSAPAAPPPPPPAPGSPAPRGTPRSP
;
A
#
# COMPACT_ATOMS: atom_id res chain seq x y z
N MET A 1 -14.40 -26.84 22.10
CA MET A 1 -13.50 -25.77 21.61
C MET A 1 -12.65 -26.31 20.45
N MET A 2 -13.06 -26.08 19.19
CA MET A 2 -12.33 -26.62 18.02
C MET A 2 -11.00 -25.89 17.82
N LYS A 3 -9.90 -26.63 17.92
CA LYS A 3 -8.53 -26.16 17.62
C LYS A 3 -8.50 -25.73 16.13
N PRO A 4 -8.18 -24.47 15.79
CA PRO A 4 -8.13 -24.05 14.39
C PRO A 4 -7.08 -24.90 13.67
N ARG A 5 -7.54 -25.72 12.71
CA ARG A 5 -6.65 -26.56 11.91
C ARG A 5 -5.69 -25.64 11.13
N PRO A 6 -4.36 -25.89 11.17
CA PRO A 6 -3.36 -25.02 10.55
C PRO A 6 -3.54 -24.88 9.02
N ALA A 7 -4.30 -25.77 8.38
CA ALA A 7 -4.64 -25.72 6.98
C ALA A 7 -5.68 -24.63 6.62
N THR A 8 -6.59 -24.27 7.54
CA THR A 8 -7.70 -23.34 7.21
C THR A 8 -7.21 -21.94 6.88
N GLY A 9 -6.17 -21.44 7.55
CA GLY A 9 -5.58 -20.14 7.24
C GLY A 9 -4.86 -20.10 5.89
N ARG A 10 -4.34 -21.25 5.42
CA ARG A 10 -3.61 -21.37 4.15
C ARG A 10 -4.54 -21.28 2.94
N LEU A 11 -5.73 -21.86 3.02
CA LEU A 11 -6.73 -21.77 1.94
C LEU A 11 -7.55 -20.48 2.02
N LEU A 12 -7.79 -19.94 3.21
CA LEU A 12 -8.61 -18.74 3.36
C LEU A 12 -7.99 -17.51 2.70
N PHE A 13 -6.66 -17.33 2.78
CA PHE A 13 -5.97 -16.22 2.13
C PHE A 13 -6.19 -16.18 0.61
N PRO A 14 -5.81 -17.22 -0.16
CA PRO A 14 -5.97 -17.17 -1.61
C PRO A 14 -7.44 -17.15 -2.03
N LEU A 15 -8.33 -17.79 -1.27
CA LEU A 15 -9.78 -17.72 -1.54
C LEU A 15 -10.34 -16.32 -1.34
N ALA A 16 -9.96 -15.63 -0.25
CA ALA A 16 -10.37 -14.25 -0.02
C ALA A 16 -9.82 -13.31 -1.10
N ALA A 17 -8.55 -13.46 -1.46
CA ALA A 17 -7.94 -12.66 -2.53
C ALA A 17 -8.64 -12.90 -3.88
N LEU A 18 -8.88 -14.16 -4.25
CA LEU A 18 -9.59 -14.51 -5.48
C LEU A 18 -11.02 -13.97 -5.49
N ALA A 19 -11.75 -14.10 -4.38
CA ALA A 19 -13.10 -13.58 -4.26
C ALA A 19 -13.15 -12.07 -4.45
N VAL A 20 -12.21 -11.32 -3.87
CA VAL A 20 -12.12 -9.86 -4.06
C VAL A 20 -11.80 -9.52 -5.52
N ILE A 21 -10.83 -10.20 -6.15
CA ILE A 21 -10.48 -9.95 -7.56
C ILE A 21 -11.69 -10.18 -8.45
N LEU A 22 -12.39 -11.30 -8.29
CA LEU A 22 -13.56 -11.63 -9.11
C LEU A 22 -14.70 -10.63 -8.90
N ALA A 23 -15.02 -10.31 -7.64
CA ALA A 23 -16.07 -9.36 -7.31
C ALA A 23 -15.75 -7.95 -7.86
N ASP A 24 -14.52 -7.49 -7.69
CA ASP A 24 -14.08 -6.18 -8.18
C ASP A 24 -14.12 -6.11 -9.72
N GLN A 25 -13.50 -7.05 -10.42
CA GLN A 25 -13.49 -7.04 -11.89
C GLN A 25 -14.89 -7.19 -12.50
N LEU A 26 -15.75 -8.03 -11.91
CA LEU A 26 -17.14 -8.17 -12.36
C LEU A 26 -17.92 -6.87 -12.14
N SER A 27 -17.79 -6.26 -10.96
CA SER A 27 -18.48 -4.99 -10.65
C SER A 27 -18.06 -3.87 -11.60
N LYS A 28 -16.76 -3.77 -11.92
CA LYS A 28 -16.22 -2.78 -12.86
C LYS A 28 -16.70 -3.04 -14.28
N ALA A 29 -16.78 -4.30 -14.70
CA ALA A 29 -17.32 -4.68 -16.00
C ALA A 29 -18.81 -4.29 -16.12
N MET A 30 -19.60 -4.55 -15.08
CA MET A 30 -21.01 -4.14 -15.02
C MET A 30 -21.17 -2.62 -15.06
N ALA A 31 -20.39 -1.88 -14.27
CA ALA A 31 -20.42 -0.42 -14.26
C ALA A 31 -20.04 0.17 -15.62
N LEU A 32 -19.01 -0.37 -16.27
CA LEU A 32 -18.63 0.03 -17.62
C LEU A 32 -19.74 -0.26 -18.64
N ALA A 33 -20.35 -1.44 -18.59
CA ALA A 33 -21.42 -1.82 -19.51
C ALA A 33 -22.66 -0.95 -19.33
N ALA A 34 -23.00 -0.59 -18.08
CA ALA A 34 -24.19 0.19 -17.77
C ALA A 34 -24.03 1.69 -18.05
N TRP A 35 -22.84 2.26 -17.83
CA TRP A 35 -22.69 3.72 -17.69
C TRP A 35 -21.63 4.35 -18.58
N SER A 36 -20.92 3.59 -19.43
CA SER A 36 -19.98 4.19 -20.38
C SER A 36 -20.68 5.18 -21.31
N GLY A 37 -20.13 6.39 -21.43
CA GLY A 37 -20.69 7.47 -22.25
C GLY A 37 -21.75 8.33 -21.55
N THR A 38 -22.11 8.01 -20.30
CA THR A 38 -23.00 8.86 -19.49
C THR A 38 -22.22 9.95 -18.76
N VAL A 39 -22.93 11.01 -18.34
CA VAL A 39 -22.36 12.14 -17.58
C VAL A 39 -23.14 12.32 -16.28
N GLY A 40 -22.42 12.50 -15.17
CA GLY A 40 -23.01 12.72 -13.84
C GLY A 40 -23.38 11.43 -13.09
N PRO A 41 -23.99 11.54 -11.90
CA PRO A 41 -24.41 10.38 -11.11
C PRO A 41 -25.46 9.54 -11.85
N GLN A 42 -25.26 8.22 -11.93
CA GLN A 42 -26.12 7.34 -12.74
C GLN A 42 -27.22 6.63 -11.96
N ALA A 43 -26.98 6.34 -10.68
CA ALA A 43 -27.94 5.66 -9.82
C ALA A 43 -27.69 5.97 -8.35
N ARG A 44 -28.69 5.76 -7.48
CA ARG A 44 -28.57 5.95 -6.04
C ARG A 44 -29.05 4.70 -5.30
N PHE A 45 -28.27 4.26 -4.32
CA PHE A 45 -28.51 3.08 -3.48
C PHE A 45 -28.26 3.46 -2.01
N GLY A 46 -29.30 3.96 -1.35
CA GLY A 46 -29.18 4.45 0.04
C GLY A 46 -28.21 5.65 0.14
N PRO A 47 -27.17 5.57 1.00
CA PRO A 47 -26.16 6.62 1.12
C PRO A 47 -25.14 6.61 -0.01
N PHE A 48 -25.17 5.63 -0.91
CA PHE A 48 -24.24 5.51 -2.03
C PHE A 48 -24.88 5.97 -3.34
N CYS A 49 -24.06 6.49 -4.24
CA CYS A 49 -24.39 6.83 -5.61
C CYS A 49 -23.42 6.11 -6.55
N ALA A 50 -23.93 5.67 -7.69
CA ALA A 50 -23.10 5.27 -8.82
C ALA A 50 -22.61 6.53 -9.56
N LEU A 51 -21.30 6.62 -9.74
CA LEU A 51 -20.63 7.65 -10.53
C LEU A 51 -19.43 7.03 -11.24
N LEU A 52 -19.57 6.65 -12.52
CA LEU A 52 -18.48 6.05 -13.29
C LEU A 52 -17.35 7.06 -13.55
N VAL A 53 -16.14 6.74 -13.07
CA VAL A 53 -14.91 7.51 -13.24
C VAL A 53 -13.78 6.59 -13.70
N ARG A 54 -13.00 7.06 -14.69
CA ARG A 54 -11.74 6.42 -15.10
C ARG A 54 -10.58 7.13 -14.41
N ASN A 55 -10.10 6.57 -13.31
CA ASN A 55 -9.09 7.17 -12.46
C ASN A 55 -7.67 6.83 -12.94
N THR A 56 -6.95 7.84 -13.42
CA THR A 56 -5.56 7.72 -13.89
C THR A 56 -4.51 7.96 -12.78
N GLY A 57 -4.95 8.36 -11.58
CA GLY A 57 -4.08 8.68 -10.43
C GLY A 57 -4.29 7.75 -9.23
N VAL A 58 -3.84 8.21 -8.06
CA VAL A 58 -4.22 7.73 -6.72
C VAL A 58 -5.24 8.71 -6.14
N ALA A 59 -5.81 8.39 -4.97
CA ALA A 59 -6.68 9.28 -4.21
C ALA A 59 -6.19 10.75 -4.21
N PHE A 60 -7.14 11.69 -4.32
CA PHE A 60 -6.90 13.14 -4.40
C PHE A 60 -6.04 13.61 -5.60
N GLY A 61 -5.95 12.83 -6.68
CA GLY A 61 -5.16 13.19 -7.86
C GLY A 61 -3.65 13.03 -7.68
N LEU A 62 -3.20 12.48 -6.54
CA LEU A 62 -1.79 12.21 -6.30
C LEU A 62 -1.27 11.20 -7.32
N GLY A 63 -0.11 11.51 -7.93
CA GLY A 63 0.55 10.63 -8.89
C GLY A 63 -0.04 10.63 -10.31
N GLN A 64 -0.96 11.54 -10.66
CA GLN A 64 -1.39 11.75 -12.05
C GLN A 64 -0.20 12.05 -13.00
N SER A 65 0.85 12.70 -12.51
CA SER A 65 2.09 12.96 -13.26
C SER A 65 3.07 11.77 -13.30
N ARG A 66 2.81 10.70 -12.53
CA ARG A 66 3.67 9.52 -12.40
C ARG A 66 2.87 8.21 -12.36
N PRO A 67 2.02 7.91 -13.38
CA PRO A 67 1.18 6.71 -13.39
C PRO A 67 2.00 5.42 -13.28
N ALA A 68 3.17 5.36 -13.91
CA ALA A 68 4.08 4.21 -13.82
C ALA A 68 4.55 3.92 -12.39
N LEU A 69 4.80 4.96 -11.57
CA LEU A 69 5.20 4.78 -10.16
C LEU A 69 4.06 4.16 -9.35
N ILE A 70 2.82 4.59 -9.59
CA ILE A 70 1.63 4.03 -8.92
C ILE A 70 1.51 2.55 -9.25
N VAL A 71 1.72 2.16 -10.51
CA VAL A 71 1.64 0.76 -10.92
C VAL A 71 2.74 -0.05 -10.23
N VAL A 72 3.97 0.45 -10.21
CA VAL A 72 5.09 -0.21 -9.53
C VAL A 72 4.80 -0.41 -8.05
N ILE A 73 4.31 0.61 -7.34
CA ILE A 73 3.98 0.50 -5.91
C ILE A 73 2.85 -0.49 -5.67
N THR A 74 1.78 -0.42 -6.49
CA THR A 74 0.62 -1.30 -6.35
C THR A 74 0.99 -2.76 -6.63
N LEU A 75 1.75 -3.00 -7.70
CA LEU A 75 2.20 -4.33 -8.09
C LEU A 75 3.24 -4.88 -7.11
N ALA A 76 4.18 -4.05 -6.65
CA ALA A 76 5.13 -4.43 -5.62
C ALA A 76 4.41 -4.79 -4.31
N GLY A 77 3.37 -4.04 -3.92
CA GLY A 77 2.53 -4.36 -2.77
C GLY A 77 1.79 -5.69 -2.93
N ALA A 78 1.20 -5.95 -4.10
CA ALA A 78 0.55 -7.22 -4.41
C ALA A 78 1.55 -8.39 -4.35
N VAL A 79 2.70 -8.26 -5.01
CA VAL A 79 3.78 -9.27 -5.02
C VAL A 79 4.35 -9.49 -3.63
N ALA A 80 4.60 -8.43 -2.85
CA ALA A 80 5.07 -8.56 -1.48
C ALA A 80 4.05 -9.27 -0.59
N THR A 81 2.75 -8.99 -0.75
CA THR A 81 1.69 -9.63 0.03
C THR A 81 1.53 -11.11 -0.36
N LEU A 82 1.59 -11.43 -1.65
CA LEU A 82 1.56 -12.80 -2.18
C LEU A 82 2.82 -13.59 -1.78
N GLY A 83 4.00 -12.97 -1.88
CA GLY A 83 5.28 -13.55 -1.47
C GLY A 83 5.36 -13.80 0.03
N ALA A 84 4.86 -12.86 0.84
CA ALA A 84 4.70 -13.06 2.29
C ALA A 84 3.82 -14.29 2.60
N ALA A 85 2.73 -14.47 1.87
CA ALA A 85 1.86 -15.64 2.01
C ALA A 85 2.54 -16.94 1.53
N GLY A 86 3.31 -16.90 0.42
CA GLY A 86 3.99 -18.05 -0.19
C GLY A 86 5.22 -18.54 0.56
N VAL A 87 6.04 -17.64 1.11
CA VAL A 87 7.24 -17.96 1.92
C VAL A 87 6.85 -18.50 3.31
N GLY A 88 5.55 -18.56 3.62
CA GLY A 88 5.09 -19.19 4.83
C GLY A 88 5.39 -18.37 6.07
N LEU A 89 5.34 -17.02 5.98
CA LEU A 89 4.95 -16.20 7.12
C LEU A 89 3.61 -16.76 7.56
N ARG A 90 3.65 -17.69 8.52
CA ARG A 90 2.52 -18.55 8.86
C ARG A 90 1.40 -17.60 9.19
N VAL A 91 0.45 -17.46 8.27
CA VAL A 91 -0.70 -16.58 8.45
C VAL A 91 -1.55 -17.25 9.53
N ARG A 92 -1.15 -16.99 10.78
CA ARG A 92 -1.60 -17.70 11.96
C ARG A 92 -2.87 -17.02 12.40
N GLY A 93 -3.98 -17.64 12.03
CA GLY A 93 -5.32 -17.21 12.39
C GLY A 93 -6.12 -16.74 11.18
N ARG A 94 -7.42 -17.04 11.22
CA ARG A 94 -8.37 -16.70 10.15
C ARG A 94 -8.41 -15.20 9.85
N GLY A 95 -8.34 -14.36 10.89
CA GLY A 95 -8.35 -12.90 10.73
C GLY A 95 -7.15 -12.36 9.94
N ALA A 96 -5.95 -12.90 10.18
CA ALA A 96 -4.76 -12.49 9.42
C ALA A 96 -4.85 -12.96 7.95
N ALA A 97 -5.40 -14.15 7.70
CA ALA A 97 -5.60 -14.68 6.36
C ALA A 97 -6.63 -13.89 5.57
N LEU A 98 -7.74 -13.52 6.21
CA LEU A 98 -8.74 -12.65 5.62
C LEU A 98 -8.16 -11.27 5.34
N GLY A 99 -7.55 -10.62 6.33
CA GLY A 99 -6.98 -9.26 6.18
C GLY A 99 -5.95 -9.17 5.06
N LEU A 100 -4.98 -10.09 5.03
CA LEU A 100 -4.00 -10.15 3.96
C LEU A 100 -4.63 -10.51 2.61
N GLY A 101 -5.62 -11.41 2.58
CA GLY A 101 -6.32 -11.79 1.35
C GLY A 101 -7.08 -10.62 0.74
N LEU A 102 -7.76 -9.82 1.57
CA LEU A 102 -8.43 -8.59 1.15
C LEU A 102 -7.44 -7.57 0.56
N ILE A 103 -6.30 -7.33 1.23
CA ILE A 103 -5.25 -6.43 0.75
C ILE A 103 -4.68 -6.91 -0.58
N ALA A 104 -4.31 -8.20 -0.66
CA ALA A 104 -3.76 -8.80 -1.87
C ALA A 104 -4.75 -8.70 -3.03
N GLY A 105 -6.00 -9.11 -2.81
CA GLY A 105 -7.04 -9.07 -3.84
C GLY A 105 -7.32 -7.65 -4.34
N GLY A 106 -7.45 -6.68 -3.43
CA GLY A 106 -7.69 -5.28 -3.79
C GLY A 106 -6.51 -4.67 -4.55
N ALA A 107 -5.28 -4.90 -4.08
CA ALA A 107 -4.07 -4.46 -4.79
C ALA A 107 -3.97 -5.10 -6.19
N THR A 108 -4.28 -6.39 -6.32
CA THR A 108 -4.26 -7.09 -7.61
C THR A 108 -5.33 -6.58 -8.56
N GLY A 109 -6.58 -6.36 -8.11
CA GLY A 109 -7.66 -5.83 -8.98
C GLY A 109 -7.33 -4.44 -9.54
N ASN A 110 -6.94 -3.51 -8.66
CA ASN A 110 -6.52 -2.17 -9.07
C ASN A 110 -5.19 -2.15 -9.86
N GLY A 111 -4.29 -3.11 -9.61
CA GLY A 111 -3.07 -3.29 -10.39
C GLY A 111 -3.36 -3.82 -11.79
N ALA A 112 -4.28 -4.78 -11.92
CA ALA A 112 -4.68 -5.38 -13.19
C ALA A 112 -5.31 -4.34 -14.13
N ASP A 113 -6.18 -3.47 -13.62
CA ASP A 113 -6.74 -2.36 -14.39
C ASP A 113 -5.64 -1.45 -14.97
N ARG A 114 -4.63 -1.11 -14.17
CA ARG A 114 -3.50 -0.27 -14.59
C ARG A 114 -2.58 -0.95 -15.62
N MET A 115 -2.55 -2.27 -15.63
CA MET A 115 -1.75 -3.07 -16.57
C MET A 115 -2.47 -3.35 -17.89
N ILE A 116 -3.78 -3.57 -17.86
CA ILE A 116 -4.52 -4.15 -18.99
C ILE A 116 -5.37 -3.11 -19.71
N ARG A 117 -5.85 -2.07 -19.02
CA ARG A 117 -6.77 -1.09 -19.61
C ARG A 117 -6.04 -0.01 -20.40
N SER A 118 -6.76 0.59 -21.35
CA SER A 118 -6.31 1.73 -22.14
C SER A 118 -5.87 2.92 -21.26
N PRO A 119 -4.95 3.77 -21.73
CA PRO A 119 -4.31 3.82 -23.05
C PRO A 119 -3.15 2.81 -23.29
N GLY A 120 -2.76 2.01 -22.30
CA GLY A 120 -1.71 1.00 -22.48
C GLY A 120 -1.19 0.46 -21.16
N PRO A 121 -0.30 -0.55 -21.20
CA PRO A 121 0.25 -1.14 -19.99
C PRO A 121 1.02 -0.10 -19.17
N LEU A 122 0.84 -0.16 -17.85
CA LEU A 122 1.36 0.80 -16.85
C LEU A 122 0.75 2.22 -16.94
N ARG A 123 -0.23 2.42 -17.82
CA ARG A 123 -0.94 3.69 -18.00
C ARG A 123 -2.45 3.55 -17.89
N GLY A 124 -2.95 2.34 -17.65
CA GLY A 124 -4.38 2.05 -17.57
C GLY A 124 -5.05 2.81 -16.43
N ALA A 125 -6.28 3.27 -16.68
CA ALA A 125 -7.10 3.88 -15.65
C ALA A 125 -7.82 2.80 -14.83
N VAL A 126 -7.91 3.00 -13.52
CA VAL A 126 -8.77 2.22 -12.63
C VAL A 126 -10.21 2.65 -12.83
N ILE A 127 -11.13 1.69 -12.80
CA ILE A 127 -12.56 1.96 -12.89
C ILE A 127 -13.12 2.16 -11.49
N ASP A 128 -13.51 3.39 -11.18
CA ASP A 128 -14.19 3.75 -9.94
C ASP A 128 -15.65 4.04 -10.26
N TRP A 129 -16.57 3.61 -9.39
CA TRP A 129 -17.99 3.76 -9.69
C TRP A 129 -18.89 4.02 -8.47
N ILE A 130 -18.36 3.94 -7.25
CA ILE A 130 -19.13 4.14 -6.02
C ILE A 130 -18.72 5.47 -5.38
N THR A 131 -19.67 6.30 -4.96
CA THR A 131 -19.41 7.48 -4.14
C THR A 131 -20.47 7.65 -3.05
N LEU A 132 -20.13 8.31 -1.95
CA LEU A 132 -21.08 8.68 -0.88
C LEU A 132 -21.75 10.04 -1.13
N ASP A 133 -21.06 10.92 -1.85
CA ASP A 133 -21.53 12.25 -2.22
C ASP A 133 -21.12 12.50 -3.68
N ALA A 134 -21.97 13.18 -4.45
CA ALA A 134 -21.66 13.52 -5.84
C ALA A 134 -20.38 14.37 -5.97
N ARG A 135 -19.94 15.02 -4.88
CA ARG A 135 -18.68 15.79 -4.80
C ARG A 135 -17.55 15.05 -4.05
N GLY A 136 -17.85 13.86 -3.51
CA GLY A 136 -16.92 13.06 -2.74
C GLY A 136 -15.99 12.20 -3.60
N PRO A 137 -15.03 11.49 -2.96
CA PRO A 137 -14.17 10.55 -3.68
C PRO A 137 -15.00 9.40 -4.26
N VAL A 138 -14.70 9.06 -5.51
CA VAL A 138 -15.22 7.85 -6.15
C VAL A 138 -14.24 6.71 -5.94
N PHE A 139 -14.75 5.53 -5.62
CA PHE A 139 -13.97 4.34 -5.29
C PHE A 139 -14.62 3.08 -5.88
N ASN A 140 -13.97 1.94 -5.69
CA ASN A 140 -14.44 0.63 -6.13
C ASN A 140 -14.35 -0.43 -5.01
N LEU A 141 -14.66 -1.69 -5.33
CA LEU A 141 -14.63 -2.78 -4.36
C LEU A 141 -13.21 -3.15 -3.93
N ALA A 142 -12.22 -3.03 -4.83
CA ALA A 142 -10.82 -3.20 -4.48
C ALA A 142 -10.35 -2.17 -3.44
N ASP A 143 -10.80 -0.91 -3.49
CA ASP A 143 -10.49 0.11 -2.48
C ASP A 143 -11.12 -0.22 -1.12
N VAL A 144 -12.36 -0.68 -1.12
CA VAL A 144 -13.04 -1.15 0.10
C VAL A 144 -12.30 -2.34 0.70
N ALA A 145 -11.85 -3.30 -0.12
CA ALA A 145 -11.07 -4.44 0.34
C ALA A 145 -9.70 -4.02 0.90
N LEU A 146 -9.01 -3.07 0.27
CA LEU A 146 -7.76 -2.51 0.76
C LEU A 146 -7.95 -1.83 2.13
N LEU A 147 -8.96 -0.97 2.27
CA LEU A 147 -9.23 -0.27 3.53
C LEU A 147 -9.60 -1.25 4.64
N THR A 148 -10.55 -2.14 4.40
CA THR A 148 -11.03 -3.11 5.39
C THR A 148 -9.96 -4.12 5.78
N GLY A 149 -9.21 -4.64 4.80
CA GLY A 149 -8.09 -5.56 5.04
C GLY A 149 -6.95 -4.92 5.82
N THR A 150 -6.63 -3.66 5.52
CA THR A 150 -5.61 -2.88 6.25
C THR A 150 -6.04 -2.64 7.69
N LEU A 151 -7.27 -2.17 7.91
CA LEU A 151 -7.81 -1.94 9.26
C LEU A 151 -7.86 -3.23 10.09
N LEU A 152 -8.32 -4.34 9.49
CA LEU A 152 -8.34 -5.64 10.17
C LEU A 152 -6.92 -6.09 10.55
N THR A 153 -5.97 -5.98 9.62
CA THR A 153 -4.58 -6.38 9.85
C THR A 153 -3.94 -5.52 10.94
N ALA A 154 -4.13 -4.19 10.88
CA ALA A 154 -3.65 -3.25 11.88
C ALA A 154 -4.24 -3.55 13.28
N ALA A 155 -5.55 -3.76 13.37
CA ALA A 155 -6.21 -4.09 14.64
C ALA A 155 -5.68 -5.41 15.25
N LEU A 156 -5.39 -6.41 14.41
CA LEU A 156 -4.81 -7.67 14.88
C LEU A 156 -3.36 -7.52 15.36
N LEU A 157 -2.57 -6.67 14.70
CA LEU A 157 -1.21 -6.36 15.12
C LEU A 157 -1.19 -5.61 16.45
N LEU A 158 -2.01 -4.57 16.60
CA LEU A 158 -2.14 -3.80 17.84
C LEU A 158 -2.56 -4.67 19.03
N ARG A 159 -3.55 -5.56 18.83
CA ARG A 159 -3.97 -6.51 19.88
C ARG A 159 -2.87 -7.50 20.28
N ARG A 160 -1.97 -7.86 19.36
CA ARG A 160 -0.83 -8.75 19.67
C ARG A 160 0.23 -8.02 20.47
N THR A 161 0.54 -6.77 20.12
CA THR A 161 1.54 -5.96 20.83
C THR A 161 1.05 -5.62 22.25
N SER A 162 -0.21 -5.26 22.44
CA SER A 162 -0.77 -4.99 23.78
C SER A 162 -0.68 -6.22 24.69
N ARG A 163 -1.04 -7.40 24.18
CA ARG A 163 -0.93 -8.66 24.96
C ARG A 163 0.50 -9.09 25.24
N ALA A 164 1.44 -8.74 24.36
CA ALA A 164 2.86 -9.00 24.60
C ALA A 164 3.37 -8.11 25.74
N ALA A 165 3.04 -6.81 25.70
CA ALA A 165 3.39 -5.87 26.76
C ALA A 165 2.79 -6.25 28.13
N GLU A 166 1.51 -6.67 28.17
CA GLU A 166 0.89 -7.16 29.42
C GLU A 166 1.58 -8.40 30.00
N ARG A 167 2.09 -9.30 29.14
CA ARG A 167 2.81 -10.50 29.58
C ARG A 167 4.19 -10.16 30.15
N ASP A 168 4.90 -9.23 29.53
CA ASP A 168 6.22 -8.81 29.99
C ASP A 168 6.15 -8.11 31.36
N VAL A 169 5.06 -7.40 31.64
CA VAL A 169 4.78 -6.78 32.95
C VAL A 169 4.37 -7.82 34.01
N ALA A 170 3.68 -8.90 33.61
CA ALA A 170 3.20 -9.93 34.52
C ALA A 170 4.26 -10.99 34.89
N LEU A 171 5.40 -11.04 34.20
CA LEU A 171 6.50 -11.93 34.55
C LEU A 171 7.15 -11.46 35.86
N PRO A 172 7.26 -12.32 36.89
CA PRO A 172 7.93 -11.95 38.14
C PRO A 172 9.38 -11.57 37.84
N ALA A 173 9.86 -10.48 38.43
CA ALA A 173 11.26 -10.09 38.33
C ALA A 173 12.16 -11.27 38.79
N PRO A 174 13.17 -11.68 38.01
CA PRO A 174 14.14 -12.66 38.48
C PRO A 174 14.93 -12.00 39.62
N GLY A 175 14.62 -12.34 40.88
CA GLY A 175 15.42 -11.91 42.04
C GLY A 175 14.71 -11.42 43.29
N ALA A 176 13.44 -11.72 43.53
CA ALA A 176 12.87 -11.57 44.88
C ALA A 176 13.19 -12.81 45.71
N GLY A 177 14.24 -12.72 46.53
CA GLY A 177 14.75 -13.79 47.39
C GLY A 177 13.67 -14.41 48.27
N ALA A 178 13.76 -15.73 48.43
CA ALA A 178 13.08 -16.43 49.50
C ALA A 178 13.60 -15.87 50.85
N PRO A 179 12.74 -15.58 51.84
CA PRO A 179 13.22 -15.23 53.17
C PRO A 179 13.81 -16.49 53.82
N ASP A 180 15.08 -16.40 54.22
CA ASP A 180 15.70 -17.32 55.17
C ASP A 180 14.91 -17.32 56.48
N THR A 181 14.46 -18.49 56.91
CA THR A 181 14.02 -18.74 58.29
C THR A 181 15.00 -19.73 58.93
N SER A 182 15.88 -19.20 59.78
CA SER A 182 16.62 -19.91 60.85
C SER A 182 15.99 -19.45 62.19
N ALA A 183 15.84 -20.18 63.30
CA ALA A 183 16.33 -21.45 63.91
C ALA A 183 15.34 -21.79 65.11
N PRO A 184 15.60 -22.60 66.20
CA PRO A 184 16.83 -23.27 66.67
C PRO A 184 16.69 -24.70 67.29
N GLY A 185 17.83 -25.36 67.56
CA GLY A 185 18.01 -26.19 68.78
C GLY A 185 18.77 -27.52 68.68
N THR A 186 19.99 -27.51 69.23
CA THR A 186 20.66 -28.57 70.07
C THR A 186 22.04 -29.03 69.56
N ALA A 187 23.06 -28.78 70.39
CA ALA A 187 24.46 -29.24 70.33
C ALA A 187 24.71 -30.28 71.45
N PRO A 188 25.92 -30.84 71.70
CA PRO A 188 27.18 -30.95 70.91
C PRO A 188 27.65 -32.44 70.81
N ASP A 189 28.75 -32.82 70.12
CA ASP A 189 30.12 -32.94 70.65
C ASP A 189 31.13 -33.49 69.58
N PRO A 190 32.46 -33.52 69.85
CA PRO A 190 33.49 -33.08 68.89
C PRO A 190 34.38 -34.21 68.34
N VAL A 191 34.96 -34.01 67.14
CA VAL A 191 36.29 -34.55 66.81
C VAL A 191 37.01 -33.55 65.90
N ALA A 192 38.12 -33.02 66.39
CA ALA A 192 39.08 -32.24 65.63
C ALA A 192 39.90 -33.17 64.71
N LEU A 193 40.23 -32.73 63.50
CA LEU A 193 41.54 -32.94 62.88
C LEU A 193 41.70 -32.11 61.58
N SER A 194 42.46 -31.03 61.75
CA SER A 194 43.53 -30.55 60.87
C SER A 194 43.25 -30.25 59.39
N LEU A 195 43.33 -28.95 59.08
CA LEU A 195 43.69 -28.42 57.76
C LEU A 195 45.19 -28.63 57.48
N PRO A 196 45.57 -28.74 56.20
CA PRO A 196 46.68 -27.94 55.67
C PRO A 196 46.24 -27.03 54.50
N PRO A 197 47.06 -26.01 54.16
CA PRO A 197 46.61 -24.79 53.49
C PRO A 197 46.79 -24.81 51.95
N CYS A 198 46.06 -23.90 51.30
CA CYS A 198 46.32 -23.30 49.98
C CYS A 198 46.61 -24.22 48.80
N ALA A 199 45.59 -24.41 47.94
CA ALA A 199 45.77 -24.71 46.52
C ALA A 199 45.23 -23.53 45.67
N PRO A 200 45.95 -23.09 44.62
CA PRO A 200 45.61 -21.89 43.86
C PRO A 200 44.42 -22.08 42.90
N ARG A 201 43.67 -20.99 42.68
CA ARG A 201 42.59 -20.89 41.70
C ARG A 201 43.12 -21.15 40.29
N PRO A 202 42.37 -21.85 39.41
CA PRO A 202 42.71 -21.90 38.00
C PRO A 202 42.52 -20.51 37.37
N ASP A 203 43.57 -20.02 36.71
CA ASP A 203 43.61 -18.74 36.04
C ASP A 203 42.50 -18.59 34.99
N ARG A 204 41.84 -17.43 35.04
CA ARG A 204 41.03 -16.91 33.94
C ARG A 204 41.91 -16.81 32.71
N ARG A 205 41.50 -17.45 31.60
CA ARG A 205 42.05 -17.11 30.28
C ARG A 205 41.79 -15.62 30.00
N PRO A 206 42.76 -14.87 29.46
CA PRO A 206 42.51 -13.53 28.95
C PRO A 206 41.52 -13.58 27.78
N ASP A 207 40.59 -12.63 27.74
CA ASP A 207 39.74 -12.41 26.57
C ASP A 207 40.60 -12.09 25.33
N PRO A 208 40.21 -12.52 24.12
CA PRO A 208 40.91 -12.14 22.90
C PRO A 208 40.83 -10.62 22.67
N PRO A 209 41.87 -9.99 22.08
CA PRO A 209 41.85 -8.56 21.81
C PRO A 209 40.76 -8.18 20.80
N PRO A 210 40.20 -6.96 20.89
CA PRO A 210 39.24 -6.47 19.91
C PRO A 210 39.89 -6.37 18.51
N PRO A 211 39.10 -6.55 17.42
CA PRO A 211 39.62 -6.40 16.07
C PRO A 211 40.11 -4.96 15.83
N PRO A 212 41.17 -4.76 15.02
CA PRO A 212 41.71 -3.43 14.76
C PRO A 212 40.69 -2.56 14.03
N SER A 213 40.53 -1.33 14.53
CA SER A 213 39.87 -0.22 13.86
C SER A 213 40.45 -0.05 12.47
N ARG A 214 39.63 -0.21 11.43
CA ARG A 214 40.01 0.22 10.07
C ARG A 214 40.06 1.75 10.05
N GLU A 215 41.26 2.29 10.17
CA GLU A 215 41.52 3.65 9.70
C GLU A 215 41.22 3.76 8.20
N PRO A 216 40.67 4.89 7.75
CA PRO A 216 40.37 5.11 6.33
C PRO A 216 41.67 5.25 5.53
N SER A 217 41.82 4.46 4.47
CA SER A 217 42.91 4.60 3.49
C SER A 217 42.94 6.01 2.87
N PRO A 218 44.12 6.65 2.75
CA PRO A 218 44.28 7.88 2.00
C PRO A 218 44.73 7.56 0.58
N SER A 219 43.82 7.60 -0.40
CA SER A 219 44.14 7.94 -1.81
C SER A 219 42.91 7.83 -2.70
N ALA A 220 42.34 8.96 -3.08
CA ALA A 220 42.04 9.27 -4.48
C ALA A 220 41.67 10.75 -4.59
N ARG A 221 42.45 11.47 -5.41
CA ARG A 221 42.27 12.87 -5.80
C ARG A 221 40.82 13.20 -6.19
N PRO A 222 40.34 14.42 -5.93
CA PRO A 222 39.08 14.88 -6.50
C PRO A 222 39.26 15.04 -8.01
N ARG A 223 38.53 14.24 -8.79
CA ARG A 223 38.30 14.55 -10.21
C ARG A 223 37.31 15.71 -10.27
N SER A 224 37.74 16.72 -11.01
CA SER A 224 37.08 17.94 -11.42
C SER A 224 35.59 17.76 -11.72
N ALA A 225 34.78 18.67 -11.18
CA ALA A 225 33.39 18.85 -11.55
C ALA A 225 33.24 19.12 -13.06
N PRO A 226 32.25 18.53 -13.74
CA PRO A 226 31.80 19.06 -15.02
C PRO A 226 30.85 20.25 -14.77
N SER A 227 31.19 21.39 -15.36
CA SER A 227 30.36 22.60 -15.47
C SER A 227 28.95 22.28 -15.95
N PRO A 228 27.92 23.02 -15.51
CA PRO A 228 26.60 22.97 -16.11
C PRO A 228 26.66 23.66 -17.49
N SER A 229 26.65 22.86 -18.56
CA SER A 229 26.34 23.34 -19.90
C SER A 229 24.87 23.78 -19.95
N ALA A 230 24.68 25.07 -20.19
CA ALA A 230 23.37 25.67 -20.46
C ALA A 230 22.67 24.94 -21.62
N PRO A 231 21.37 24.62 -21.54
CA PRO A 231 20.61 24.24 -22.70
C PRO A 231 20.41 25.48 -23.59
N SER A 232 20.96 25.41 -24.80
CA SER A 232 20.72 26.35 -25.88
C SER A 232 19.21 26.51 -26.10
N ARG A 233 18.73 27.75 -25.98
CA ARG A 233 17.45 28.16 -26.52
C ARG A 233 17.51 28.01 -28.04
N SER A 234 16.95 26.93 -28.56
CA SER A 234 16.58 26.80 -29.96
C SER A 234 15.06 26.85 -30.02
N ALA A 235 14.53 28.08 -30.05
CA ALA A 235 13.15 28.33 -30.44
C ALA A 235 13.04 28.04 -31.95
N PRO A 236 12.08 27.23 -32.42
CA PRO A 236 11.66 27.31 -33.80
C PRO A 236 10.80 28.57 -33.97
N SER A 237 11.27 29.49 -34.80
CA SER A 237 10.49 30.62 -35.30
C SER A 237 9.19 30.10 -35.96
N PRO A 238 8.04 30.76 -35.75
CA PRO A 238 6.81 30.41 -36.45
C PRO A 238 6.91 30.84 -37.92
N SER A 239 6.76 29.89 -38.84
CA SER A 239 6.45 30.20 -40.24
C SER A 239 5.07 30.86 -40.32
N PRO A 240 4.89 31.94 -41.11
CA PRO A 240 3.61 32.59 -41.27
C PRO A 240 2.78 31.84 -42.31
N GLY A 241 1.48 31.70 -42.06
CA GLY A 241 0.52 31.36 -43.11
C GLY A 241 -0.21 30.05 -42.89
N SER A 242 -1.34 30.15 -42.19
CA SER A 242 -2.65 29.63 -42.63
C SER A 242 -3.63 29.86 -41.49
N ALA A 243 -4.33 30.99 -41.52
CA ALA A 243 -5.48 31.20 -40.67
C ALA A 243 -6.58 30.19 -41.07
N PRO A 244 -7.24 29.49 -40.14
CA PRO A 244 -8.41 28.69 -40.49
C PRO A 244 -9.53 29.63 -40.92
N ALA A 245 -10.12 29.34 -42.09
CA ALA A 245 -11.26 30.07 -42.64
C ALA A 245 -12.41 30.12 -41.63
N ALA A 246 -13.04 31.29 -41.49
CA ALA A 246 -14.21 31.49 -40.65
C ALA A 246 -15.35 30.53 -41.07
N PRO A 247 -16.10 29.96 -40.13
CA PRO A 247 -17.26 29.12 -40.46
C PRO A 247 -18.31 29.94 -41.21
N PRO A 248 -19.05 29.32 -42.16
CA PRO A 248 -20.11 30.01 -42.89
C PRO A 248 -21.22 30.49 -41.94
N PRO A 249 -21.91 31.60 -42.26
CA PRO A 249 -23.01 32.08 -41.44
C PRO A 249 -24.14 31.04 -41.37
N PRO A 250 -24.88 30.99 -40.24
CA PRO A 250 -26.02 30.09 -40.11
C PRO A 250 -27.11 30.44 -41.16
N PRO A 251 -27.89 29.45 -41.62
CA PRO A 251 -29.00 29.70 -42.53
C PRO A 251 -30.03 30.64 -41.87
N PRO A 252 -30.71 31.49 -42.66
CA PRO A 252 -31.73 32.39 -42.14
C PRO A 252 -32.86 31.60 -41.47
N ALA A 253 -33.30 32.06 -40.30
CA ALA A 253 -34.44 31.50 -39.60
C ALA A 253 -35.71 31.56 -40.49
N PRO A 254 -36.56 30.52 -40.48
CA PRO A 254 -37.81 30.54 -41.22
C PRO A 254 -38.74 31.61 -40.62
N GLY A 255 -38.99 32.70 -41.36
CA GLY A 255 -39.97 33.72 -40.96
C GLY A 255 -39.65 35.19 -41.24
N SER A 256 -38.49 35.53 -41.81
CA SER A 256 -38.19 36.94 -42.15
C SER A 256 -38.65 37.31 -43.56
N PRO A 257 -39.39 38.43 -43.75
CA PRO A 257 -39.88 38.84 -45.07
C PRO A 257 -38.74 39.32 -45.97
N ALA A 258 -38.80 38.95 -47.25
CA ALA A 258 -37.84 39.32 -48.28
C ALA A 258 -37.78 40.86 -48.48
N PRO A 259 -36.60 41.46 -48.67
CA PRO A 259 -36.49 42.87 -49.01
C PRO A 259 -36.97 43.11 -50.45
N ARG A 260 -37.90 44.06 -50.60
CA ARG A 260 -38.44 44.52 -51.89
C ARG A 260 -37.32 45.13 -52.73
N GLY A 261 -37.21 44.64 -53.97
CA GLY A 261 -36.30 45.20 -54.97
C GLY A 261 -36.65 46.66 -55.29
N THR A 262 -35.61 47.49 -55.39
CA THR A 262 -35.70 48.84 -55.96
C THR A 262 -35.75 48.75 -57.48
N PRO A 263 -36.57 49.56 -58.17
CA PRO A 263 -36.57 49.59 -59.63
C PRO A 263 -35.37 50.37 -60.13
N ARG A 264 -34.69 49.83 -61.15
CA ARG A 264 -33.76 50.58 -61.99
C ARG A 264 -34.56 51.53 -62.89
N SER A 265 -34.23 52.80 -62.86
CA SER A 265 -34.66 53.81 -63.84
C SER A 265 -33.64 53.88 -65.01
N PRO A 266 -34.10 54.32 -66.19
CA PRO A 266 -33.49 54.03 -67.51
C PRO A 266 -32.19 54.78 -67.81
#